data_AF-A0A819KWZ3-F1
#
_entry.id   AF-A0A819KWZ3-F1
#
_cell.length_a   1.000
_cell.length_b   1.000
_cell.length_c   1.000
_cell.angle_alpha   90.00
_cell.angle_beta   90.00
_cell.angle_gamma   90.00
#
_symmetry.space_group_name_H-M   'P 1'
#
loop_
_entity.id
_entity.type
_entity.pdbx_description
1 polymer ?
#
loop_
_entity_poly.entity_id
_entity_poly.type
_entity_poly.pdbx_seq_one_letter_code
_entity_poly.pdbx_strand_id
1 'polypeptide(L)'
;MFRKINQRFTRLESSIITLAESIAKLSTQVQMQRVIKDDLSRLHKEIAELRQQLSQQKSSIPTNVQISHLITANIQHLAAINNINPINISTSYLTSTNQPSNSIIHPRQARKIEQFFGKEEMLRYFLSLLNCDEYSSILEQEKIDFCELPFIDERKLQGLGIPYGPSIRIIHEAQQYFTSLLTLKSNGIYV
;
A
#
# COMPACT_ATOMS: atom_id res chain seq x y z
N MET A 1 21.23 -54.93 32.40
CA MET A 1 21.85 -53.60 32.59
C MET A 1 22.08 -52.88 31.26
N PHE A 2 22.81 -53.49 30.31
CA PHE A 2 23.19 -52.89 29.01
C PHE A 2 22.03 -52.42 28.11
N ARG A 3 20.89 -53.14 28.08
CA ARG A 3 19.72 -52.76 27.25
C ARG A 3 19.11 -51.40 27.62
N LYS A 4 19.07 -51.07 28.91
CA LYS A 4 18.58 -49.77 29.40
C LYS A 4 19.54 -48.63 29.05
N ILE A 5 20.84 -48.92 29.02
CA ILE A 5 21.88 -47.96 28.65
C ILE A 5 21.78 -47.63 27.15
N ASN A 6 21.67 -48.64 26.28
CA ASN A 6 21.49 -48.41 24.83
C ASN A 6 20.23 -47.59 24.53
N GLN A 7 19.11 -47.85 25.21
CA GLN A 7 17.90 -47.03 25.01
C GLN A 7 18.11 -45.56 25.40
N ARG A 8 18.92 -45.26 26.41
CA ARG A 8 19.26 -43.88 26.78
C ARG A 8 20.16 -43.23 25.73
N PHE A 9 21.12 -43.97 25.16
CA PHE A 9 21.95 -43.49 24.05
C PHE A 9 21.11 -43.20 22.80
N THR A 10 20.21 -44.10 22.39
CA THR A 10 19.33 -43.85 21.24
C THR A 10 18.43 -42.62 21.43
N ARG A 11 17.91 -42.40 22.64
CA ARG A 11 17.14 -41.19 22.96
C ARG A 11 18.01 -39.93 22.90
N LEU A 12 19.24 -40.03 23.40
CA LEU A 12 20.19 -38.92 23.37
C LEU A 12 20.58 -38.57 21.93
N GLU A 13 20.88 -39.57 21.10
CA GLU A 13 21.18 -39.40 19.67
C GLU A 13 20.04 -38.70 18.95
N SER A 14 18.81 -39.19 19.10
CA SER A 14 17.63 -38.55 18.50
C SER A 14 17.46 -37.11 18.98
N SER A 15 17.65 -36.84 20.28
CA SER A 15 17.53 -35.48 20.84
C SER A 15 18.60 -34.54 20.29
N ILE A 16 19.84 -35.02 20.15
CA ILE A 16 20.95 -34.23 19.58
C ILE A 16 20.69 -33.94 18.10
N ILE A 17 20.18 -34.90 17.34
CA ILE A 17 19.83 -34.71 15.92
C ILE A 17 18.74 -33.66 15.79
N THR A 18 17.65 -33.76 16.56
CA THR A 18 16.57 -32.76 16.55
C THR A 18 17.09 -31.38 16.94
N LEU A 19 17.99 -31.30 17.92
CA LEU A 19 18.58 -30.02 18.32
C LEU A 19 19.46 -29.44 17.20
N ALA A 20 20.28 -30.26 16.55
CA ALA A 20 21.12 -29.84 15.43
C ALA A 20 20.28 -29.32 14.25
N GLU A 21 19.19 -30.01 13.90
CA GLU A 21 18.24 -29.55 12.90
C GLU A 21 17.60 -28.21 13.27
N SER A 22 17.23 -28.04 14.55
CA SER A 22 16.64 -26.80 15.06
C SER A 22 17.63 -25.63 15.00
N ILE A 23 18.89 -25.88 15.38
CA ILE A 23 19.97 -24.90 15.31
C ILE A 23 20.24 -24.51 13.85
N ALA A 24 20.27 -25.48 12.93
CA ALA A 24 20.47 -25.20 11.51
C ALA A 24 19.35 -24.32 10.94
N LYS A 25 18.08 -24.65 11.24
CA LYS A 25 16.92 -23.83 10.84
C LYS A 25 17.00 -22.42 11.41
N LEU A 26 17.31 -22.29 12.70
CA LEU A 26 17.45 -20.99 13.35
C LEU A 26 18.62 -20.20 12.76
N SER A 27 19.75 -20.85 12.46
CA SER A 27 20.90 -20.22 11.81
C SER A 27 20.52 -19.67 10.44
N THR A 28 19.77 -20.42 9.64
CA THR A 28 19.25 -19.95 8.34
C THR A 28 18.30 -18.77 8.52
N GLN A 29 17.41 -18.82 9.51
CA GLN A 29 16.48 -17.73 9.80
C GLN A 29 17.21 -16.45 10.24
N VAL A 30 18.21 -16.57 11.13
CA VAL A 30 19.04 -15.44 11.57
C VAL A 30 19.84 -14.85 10.41
N GLN A 31 20.39 -15.69 9.54
CA GLN A 31 21.12 -15.20 8.37
C GLN A 31 20.21 -14.47 7.40
N MET A 32 19.02 -15.01 7.13
CA MET A 32 18.01 -14.33 6.31
C MET A 32 17.59 -12.99 6.94
N GLN A 33 17.40 -12.96 8.27
CA GLN A 33 17.06 -11.73 8.99
C GLN A 33 18.16 -10.66 8.85
N ARG A 34 19.44 -11.05 8.83
CA ARG A 34 20.55 -10.11 8.60
C ARG A 34 20.49 -9.53 7.19
N VAL A 35 20.29 -10.36 6.17
CA VAL A 35 20.16 -9.89 4.78
C VAL A 35 19.00 -8.89 4.65
N ILE A 36 17.83 -9.24 5.20
CA ILE A 36 16.67 -8.33 5.18
C ILE A 36 16.97 -7.02 5.92
N LYS A 37 17.65 -7.08 7.07
CA LYS A 37 18.03 -5.89 7.83
C LYS A 37 19.01 -5.01 7.05
N ASP A 38 19.95 -5.61 6.35
CA ASP A 38 20.93 -4.90 5.53
C ASP A 38 20.25 -4.24 4.33
N ASP A 39 19.32 -4.94 3.66
CA ASP A 39 18.51 -4.39 2.57
C ASP A 39 17.64 -3.22 3.04
N LEU A 40 16.98 -3.33 4.20
CA LEU A 40 16.23 -2.23 4.80
C LEU A 40 17.11 -1.03 5.12
N SER A 41 18.31 -1.27 5.66
CA SER A 41 19.27 -0.21 5.97
C SER A 41 19.73 0.50 4.69
N ARG A 42 19.93 -0.26 3.60
CA ARG A 42 20.26 0.28 2.28
C ARG A 42 19.12 1.12 1.71
N LEU A 43 17.88 0.62 1.78
CA LEU A 43 16.70 1.36 1.33
C LEU A 43 16.48 2.65 2.15
N HIS A 44 16.66 2.59 3.48
CA HIS A 44 16.60 3.78 4.32
C HIS A 44 17.65 4.82 3.93
N LYS A 45 18.87 4.39 3.58
CA LYS A 45 19.91 5.28 3.09
C LYS A 45 19.54 5.91 1.74
N GLU A 46 19.03 5.13 0.80
CA GLU A 46 18.56 5.62 -0.50
C GLU A 46 17.40 6.63 -0.35
N ILE A 47 16.45 6.35 0.54
CA ILE A 47 15.35 7.31 0.85
C ILE A 47 15.91 8.60 1.45
N ALA A 48 16.89 8.53 2.35
CA ALA A 48 17.52 9.71 2.93
C ALA A 48 18.26 10.54 1.87
N GLU A 49 18.99 9.88 0.97
CA GLU A 49 19.68 10.52 -0.17
C GLU A 49 18.68 11.17 -1.13
N LEU A 50 17.59 10.48 -1.49
CA LEU A 50 16.52 11.03 -2.33
C LEU A 50 15.84 12.24 -1.68
N ARG A 51 15.56 12.19 -0.37
CA ARG A 51 15.04 13.34 0.39
C ARG A 51 16.03 14.51 0.40
N GLN A 52 17.32 14.22 0.54
CA GLN A 52 18.36 15.23 0.51
C GLN A 52 18.47 15.88 -0.87
N GLN A 53 18.42 15.11 -1.96
CA GLN A 53 18.38 15.62 -3.33
C GLN A 53 17.16 16.52 -3.56
N LEU A 54 15.97 16.09 -3.10
CA LEU A 54 14.75 16.89 -3.18
C LEU A 54 14.87 18.20 -2.39
N SER A 55 15.57 18.18 -1.25
CA SER A 55 15.84 19.38 -0.45
C SER A 55 16.86 20.34 -1.09
N GLN A 56 17.85 19.83 -1.84
CA GLN A 56 18.79 20.66 -2.58
C GLN A 56 18.14 21.28 -3.81
N GLN A 57 17.23 20.57 -4.48
CA GLN A 57 16.40 21.12 -5.55
C GLN A 57 15.43 22.22 -5.06
N LYS A 58 15.15 22.27 -3.75
CA LYS A 58 14.41 23.35 -3.09
C LYS A 58 15.19 24.68 -2.99
N SER A 59 16.49 24.69 -3.28
CA SER A 59 17.30 25.93 -3.34
C SER A 59 17.30 26.59 -4.73
N SER A 60 16.78 25.93 -5.76
CA SER A 60 16.49 26.50 -7.07
C SER A 60 14.99 26.48 -7.33
N ILE A 61 14.22 27.09 -6.43
CA ILE A 61 12.82 27.42 -6.71
C ILE A 61 12.78 28.79 -7.39
N PRO A 62 12.69 28.88 -8.74
CA PRO A 62 11.96 29.99 -9.31
C PRO A 62 10.50 29.81 -8.89
N THR A 63 9.96 30.81 -8.22
CA THR A 63 8.59 30.85 -7.72
C THR A 63 7.61 30.46 -8.84
N ASN A 64 6.47 29.84 -8.50
CA ASN A 64 5.44 29.39 -9.45
C ASN A 64 5.07 30.46 -10.52
N VAL A 65 5.17 31.75 -10.16
CA VAL A 65 5.02 32.90 -11.08
C VAL A 65 6.05 32.89 -12.23
N GLN A 66 7.32 32.58 -11.96
CA GLN A 66 8.39 32.59 -12.97
C GLN A 66 8.42 31.35 -13.87
N ILE A 67 7.98 30.18 -13.40
CA ILE A 67 7.91 28.97 -14.25
C ILE A 67 6.82 29.14 -15.32
N SER A 68 5.68 29.74 -14.95
CA SER A 68 4.69 30.19 -15.91
C SER A 68 5.29 31.19 -16.91
N HIS A 69 6.05 32.20 -16.45
CA HIS A 69 6.66 33.17 -17.35
C HIS A 69 7.74 32.59 -18.27
N LEU A 70 8.56 31.63 -17.83
CA LEU A 70 9.61 31.00 -18.64
C LEU A 70 9.03 30.02 -19.67
N ILE A 71 7.99 29.27 -19.30
CA ILE A 71 7.28 28.36 -20.22
C ILE A 71 6.44 29.18 -21.22
N THR A 72 5.73 30.22 -20.77
CA THR A 72 5.00 31.15 -21.64
C THR A 72 5.95 31.90 -22.58
N ALA A 73 7.09 32.40 -22.10
CA ALA A 73 8.07 33.09 -22.94
C ALA A 73 8.68 32.16 -24.00
N ASN A 74 9.05 30.93 -23.64
CA ASN A 74 9.60 29.97 -24.63
C ASN A 74 8.52 29.49 -25.63
N ILE A 75 7.28 29.27 -25.18
CA ILE A 75 6.16 28.89 -26.07
C ILE A 75 5.78 30.06 -27.00
N GLN A 76 5.78 31.31 -26.53
CA GLN A 76 5.55 32.48 -27.39
C GLN A 76 6.69 32.72 -28.39
N HIS A 77 7.94 32.49 -28.00
CA HIS A 77 9.07 32.60 -28.93
C HIS A 77 9.03 31.52 -30.02
N LEU A 78 8.60 30.29 -29.68
CA LEU A 78 8.39 29.20 -30.63
C LEU A 78 7.13 29.37 -31.51
N ALA A 79 6.06 29.97 -30.98
CA ALA A 79 4.83 30.28 -31.71
C ALA A 79 5.00 31.46 -32.67
N ALA A 80 5.81 32.47 -32.32
CA ALA A 80 6.16 33.60 -33.20
C ALA A 80 7.00 33.17 -34.42
N ILE A 81 7.87 32.16 -34.25
CA ILE A 81 8.67 31.58 -35.35
C ILE A 81 7.78 30.78 -36.33
N ASN A 82 6.73 30.13 -35.84
CA ASN A 82 5.94 29.17 -36.63
C ASN A 82 4.53 29.64 -37.01
N ASN A 83 4.10 30.85 -36.63
CA ASN A 83 2.77 31.42 -36.93
C ASN A 83 1.60 30.48 -36.60
N ILE A 84 1.63 29.86 -35.41
CA ILE A 84 0.60 28.93 -34.93
C ILE A 84 0.00 29.46 -33.62
N ASN A 85 -1.31 29.63 -33.58
CA ASN A 85 -2.08 30.00 -32.39
C ASN A 85 -2.04 28.86 -31.34
N PRO A 86 -1.76 29.13 -30.05
CA PRO A 86 -1.52 28.07 -29.06
C PRO A 86 -2.82 27.43 -28.53
N ILE A 87 -2.93 26.12 -28.70
CA ILE A 87 -3.92 25.22 -28.09
C ILE A 87 -3.36 24.69 -26.76
N ASN A 88 -4.13 24.78 -25.67
CA ASN A 88 -3.75 24.43 -24.31
C ASN A 88 -3.90 22.91 -24.06
N ILE A 89 -2.80 22.20 -23.79
CA ILE A 89 -2.80 20.77 -23.43
C ILE A 89 -1.98 20.58 -22.15
N SER A 90 -2.62 20.13 -21.06
CA SER A 90 -1.97 19.74 -19.81
C SER A 90 -1.74 18.23 -19.77
N THR A 91 -0.52 17.80 -19.43
CA THR A 91 -0.06 16.41 -19.46
C THR A 91 0.30 15.90 -18.07
N SER A 92 -0.15 14.68 -17.75
CA SER A 92 -0.10 14.02 -16.44
C SER A 92 0.81 12.79 -16.44
N TYR A 93 1.86 12.72 -15.61
CA TYR A 93 2.43 11.46 -15.13
C TYR A 93 3.46 11.68 -14.01
N LEU A 94 3.34 10.92 -12.90
CA LEU A 94 4.43 10.19 -12.20
C LEU A 94 4.04 9.86 -10.74
N THR A 95 3.57 8.64 -10.46
CA THR A 95 3.81 7.91 -9.19
C THR A 95 3.47 6.41 -9.34
N SER A 96 4.48 5.54 -9.18
CA SER A 96 4.45 4.07 -9.07
C SER A 96 5.90 3.62 -8.75
N THR A 97 6.28 2.61 -7.96
CA THR A 97 5.65 1.43 -7.33
C THR A 97 6.64 0.79 -6.33
N ASN A 98 6.17 0.01 -5.34
CA ASN A 98 6.61 -1.38 -5.10
C ASN A 98 5.52 -2.15 -4.32
N GLN A 99 5.08 -3.30 -4.86
CA GLN A 99 3.81 -4.01 -4.59
C GLN A 99 3.92 -5.23 -3.61
N PRO A 100 2.85 -6.03 -3.37
CA PRO A 100 2.38 -7.04 -4.33
C PRO A 100 0.89 -6.94 -4.67
N SER A 101 0.61 -7.15 -5.96
CA SER A 101 -0.68 -7.23 -6.61
C SER A 101 -1.60 -8.31 -6.05
N ASN A 102 -2.82 -7.92 -5.68
CA ASN A 102 -4.07 -8.58 -6.11
C ASN A 102 -5.19 -7.53 -6.22
N SER A 103 -5.69 -7.37 -7.45
CA SER A 103 -6.85 -6.57 -7.86
C SER A 103 -7.00 -5.18 -7.22
N ILE A 104 -6.13 -4.27 -7.63
CA ILE A 104 -6.37 -2.83 -7.50
C ILE A 104 -7.62 -2.52 -8.36
N ILE A 105 -8.78 -2.37 -7.74
CA ILE A 105 -9.92 -1.75 -8.42
C ILE A 105 -9.48 -0.36 -8.82
N HIS A 106 -9.44 -0.10 -10.12
CA HIS A 106 -9.17 1.23 -10.60
C HIS A 106 -10.28 2.16 -10.08
N PRO A 107 -9.95 3.32 -9.48
CA PRO A 107 -10.93 4.28 -8.98
C PRO A 107 -11.96 4.75 -10.02
N ARG A 108 -11.68 4.60 -11.33
CA ARG A 108 -12.64 4.80 -12.43
C ARG A 108 -13.72 3.71 -12.53
N GLN A 109 -13.38 2.45 -12.27
CA GLN A 109 -14.35 1.35 -12.16
C GLN A 109 -15.17 1.51 -10.89
N ALA A 110 -14.55 2.07 -9.86
CA ALA A 110 -15.12 2.23 -8.54
C ALA A 110 -16.23 3.30 -8.44
N ARG A 111 -16.12 4.44 -9.17
CA ARG A 111 -17.27 5.36 -9.32
C ARG A 111 -18.41 4.80 -10.17
N LYS A 112 -18.10 3.98 -11.19
CA LYS A 112 -19.15 3.23 -11.90
C LYS A 112 -19.84 2.26 -10.93
N ILE A 113 -19.09 1.60 -10.05
CA ILE A 113 -19.67 0.73 -9.02
C ILE A 113 -20.47 1.55 -7.98
N GLU A 114 -19.98 2.68 -7.48
CA GLU A 114 -20.72 3.54 -6.54
C GLU A 114 -22.00 4.16 -7.16
N GLN A 115 -22.02 4.36 -8.47
CA GLN A 115 -23.18 4.86 -9.22
C GLN A 115 -24.20 3.75 -9.57
N PHE A 116 -23.77 2.48 -9.65
CA PHE A 116 -24.61 1.34 -10.04
C PHE A 116 -25.02 0.42 -8.90
N PHE A 117 -24.33 0.44 -7.76
CA PHE A 117 -24.58 -0.44 -6.63
C PHE A 117 -25.19 0.37 -5.48
N GLY A 118 -26.26 -0.14 -4.87
CA GLY A 118 -26.77 0.44 -3.63
C GLY A 118 -25.69 0.46 -2.54
N LYS A 119 -25.81 1.35 -1.54
CA LYS A 119 -24.83 1.49 -0.44
C LYS A 119 -24.42 0.14 0.17
N GLU A 120 -25.39 -0.77 0.32
CA GLU A 120 -25.23 -2.11 0.88
C GLU A 120 -24.51 -3.09 -0.06
N GLU A 121 -24.70 -2.99 -1.38
CA GLU A 121 -24.08 -3.91 -2.34
C GLU A 121 -22.58 -3.64 -2.54
N MET A 122 -22.18 -2.38 -2.38
CA MET A 122 -20.77 -1.99 -2.54
C MET A 122 -19.90 -2.47 -1.37
N LEU A 123 -20.46 -2.47 -0.14
CA LEU A 123 -19.82 -3.06 1.03
C LEU A 123 -19.60 -4.57 0.83
N ARG A 124 -20.62 -5.30 0.39
CA ARG A 124 -20.54 -6.75 0.11
C ARG A 124 -19.49 -7.07 -0.94
N TYR A 125 -19.48 -6.32 -2.04
CA TYR A 125 -18.51 -6.48 -3.11
C TYR A 125 -17.07 -6.24 -2.61
N PHE A 126 -16.87 -5.17 -1.84
CA PHE A 126 -15.57 -4.87 -1.25
C PHE A 126 -15.07 -5.99 -0.33
N LEU A 127 -15.93 -6.47 0.57
CA LEU A 127 -15.58 -7.55 1.49
C LEU A 127 -15.30 -8.87 0.75
N SER A 128 -16.05 -9.15 -0.32
CA SER A 128 -15.79 -10.32 -1.18
C SER A 128 -14.39 -10.28 -1.81
N LEU A 129 -13.91 -9.11 -2.24
CA LEU A 129 -12.53 -8.97 -2.77
C LEU A 129 -11.46 -9.19 -1.71
N LEU A 130 -11.81 -8.87 -0.46
CA LEU A 130 -10.95 -9.11 0.69
C LEU A 130 -11.09 -10.54 1.24
N ASN A 131 -11.91 -11.41 0.65
CA ASN A 131 -12.25 -12.71 1.26
C ASN A 131 -12.69 -12.54 2.73
N CYS A 132 -13.56 -11.56 2.97
CA CYS A 132 -14.07 -11.12 4.27
C CYS A 132 -15.60 -11.01 4.23
N ASP A 133 -16.24 -11.72 3.30
CA ASP A 133 -17.68 -11.70 3.03
C ASP A 133 -18.53 -12.14 4.24
N GLU A 134 -17.98 -13.03 5.08
CA GLU A 134 -18.58 -13.47 6.35
C GLU A 134 -18.94 -12.33 7.31
N TYR A 135 -18.26 -11.17 7.23
CA TYR A 135 -18.48 -10.03 8.12
C TYR A 135 -19.54 -9.04 7.61
N SER A 136 -20.09 -9.23 6.40
CA SER A 136 -21.05 -8.29 5.81
C SER A 136 -22.27 -8.09 6.69
N SER A 137 -22.85 -9.17 7.20
CA SER A 137 -24.03 -9.13 8.06
C SER A 137 -23.79 -8.36 9.36
N ILE A 138 -22.58 -8.47 9.92
CA ILE A 138 -22.19 -7.79 11.18
C ILE A 138 -22.06 -6.28 10.94
N LEU A 139 -21.41 -5.90 9.83
CA LEU A 139 -21.22 -4.50 9.47
C LEU A 139 -22.53 -3.83 9.07
N GLU A 140 -23.41 -4.53 8.35
CA GLU A 140 -24.76 -4.05 8.00
C GLU A 140 -25.63 -3.83 9.23
N GLN A 141 -25.57 -4.75 10.21
CA GLN A 141 -26.32 -4.62 11.46
C GLN A 141 -25.89 -3.38 12.27
N GLU A 142 -24.59 -3.08 12.27
CA GLU A 142 -24.01 -1.88 12.90
C GLU A 142 -24.11 -0.62 12.03
N LYS A 143 -24.76 -0.72 10.86
CA LYS A 143 -24.92 0.36 9.87
C LYS A 143 -23.58 0.96 9.42
N ILE A 144 -22.53 0.14 9.40
CA ILE A 144 -21.22 0.52 8.90
C ILE A 144 -21.23 0.40 7.38
N ASP A 145 -21.37 1.54 6.71
CA ASP A 145 -21.25 1.62 5.26
C ASP A 145 -19.78 1.62 4.81
N PHE A 146 -19.55 1.30 3.53
CA PHE A 146 -18.20 1.35 2.95
C PHE A 146 -17.51 2.71 3.13
N CYS A 147 -18.27 3.81 3.04
CA CYS A 147 -17.72 5.16 3.23
C CYS A 147 -17.28 5.43 4.67
N GLU A 148 -17.79 4.67 5.65
CA GLU A 148 -17.43 4.83 7.07
C GLU A 148 -16.20 4.01 7.45
N LEU A 149 -15.96 2.88 6.78
CA LEU A 149 -14.81 1.99 7.05
C LEU A 149 -13.45 2.68 7.14
N PRO A 150 -13.09 3.66 6.26
CA PRO A 150 -11.80 4.36 6.36
C PRO A 150 -11.60 5.14 7.67
N PHE A 151 -12.70 5.47 8.35
CA PHE A 151 -12.73 6.32 9.54
C PHE A 151 -12.99 5.54 10.83
N ILE A 152 -13.18 4.22 10.73
CA ILE A 152 -13.43 3.36 11.88
C ILE A 152 -12.10 2.82 12.41
N ASP A 153 -11.96 2.83 13.73
CA ASP A 153 -10.82 2.24 14.40
C ASP A 153 -10.90 0.71 14.45
N GLU A 154 -9.74 0.07 14.39
CA GLU A 154 -9.54 -1.38 14.53
C GLU A 154 -10.25 -1.96 15.77
N ARG A 155 -10.24 -1.22 16.88
CA ARG A 155 -10.85 -1.62 18.16
C ARG A 155 -12.38 -1.76 18.06
N LYS A 156 -13.02 -0.93 17.22
CA LYS A 156 -14.47 -1.01 16.99
C LYS A 156 -14.80 -2.30 16.25
N LEU A 157 -14.07 -2.62 15.17
CA LEU A 157 -14.28 -3.86 14.42
C LEU A 157 -14.06 -5.12 15.27
N GLN A 158 -13.06 -5.10 16.15
CA GLN A 158 -12.85 -6.19 17.11
C GLN A 158 -13.97 -6.33 18.13
N GLY A 159 -14.53 -5.21 18.59
CA GLY A 159 -15.71 -5.21 19.46
C GLY A 159 -16.94 -5.87 18.81
N LEU A 160 -17.00 -5.90 17.48
CA LEU A 160 -18.05 -6.57 16.71
C LEU A 160 -17.78 -8.05 16.44
N GLY A 161 -16.67 -8.60 16.96
CA GLY A 161 -16.29 -10.00 16.76
C GLY A 161 -15.43 -10.26 15.52
N ILE A 162 -14.97 -9.21 14.83
CA ILE A 162 -14.04 -9.35 13.69
C ILE A 162 -12.61 -9.53 14.26
N PRO A 163 -11.87 -10.58 13.89
CA PRO A 163 -10.52 -10.78 14.41
C PRO A 163 -9.55 -9.68 13.95
N TYR A 164 -8.47 -9.47 14.71
CA TYR A 164 -7.47 -8.43 14.46
C TYR A 164 -6.98 -8.38 12.99
N GLY A 165 -6.64 -9.53 12.41
CA GLY A 165 -6.11 -9.62 11.04
C GLY A 165 -7.08 -9.06 9.99
N PRO A 166 -8.30 -9.62 9.86
CA PRO A 166 -9.34 -9.07 9.00
C PRO A 166 -9.66 -7.59 9.29
N SER A 167 -9.73 -7.17 10.55
CA SER A 167 -9.99 -5.77 10.91
C SER A 167 -8.97 -4.81 10.31
N ILE A 168 -7.66 -5.11 10.47
CA ILE A 168 -6.58 -4.29 9.91
C ILE A 168 -6.66 -4.24 8.39
N ARG A 169 -6.94 -5.37 7.75
CA ARG A 169 -7.01 -5.45 6.27
C ARG A 169 -8.16 -4.64 5.71
N ILE A 170 -9.35 -4.76 6.30
CA ILE A 170 -10.55 -4.01 5.88
C ILE A 170 -10.32 -2.50 5.99
N ILE A 171 -9.81 -2.02 7.14
CA ILE A 171 -9.56 -0.60 7.38
C ILE A 171 -8.48 -0.06 6.43
N HIS A 172 -7.35 -0.76 6.32
CA HIS A 172 -6.24 -0.31 5.48
C HIS A 172 -6.65 -0.21 4.00
N GLU A 173 -7.32 -1.22 3.46
CA GLU A 173 -7.76 -1.22 2.05
C GLU A 173 -8.81 -0.13 1.79
N ALA A 174 -9.72 0.10 2.75
CA ALA A 174 -10.70 1.18 2.64
C ALA A 174 -10.01 2.57 2.63
N GLN A 175 -8.98 2.78 3.46
CA GLN A 175 -8.20 4.03 3.48
C GLN A 175 -7.40 4.24 2.19
N GLN A 176 -6.79 3.18 1.65
CA GLN A 176 -6.07 3.26 0.37
C GLN A 176 -7.01 3.61 -0.78
N TYR A 177 -8.20 3.01 -0.79
CA TYR A 177 -9.24 3.34 -1.75
C TYR A 177 -9.68 4.80 -1.65
N PHE A 178 -9.98 5.28 -0.43
CA PHE A 178 -10.40 6.66 -0.20
C PHE A 178 -9.31 7.68 -0.58
N THR A 179 -8.05 7.40 -0.24
CA THR A 179 -6.89 8.22 -0.63
C THR A 179 -6.75 8.31 -2.14
N SER A 180 -6.97 7.20 -2.84
CA SER A 180 -6.96 7.15 -4.31
C SER A 180 -8.07 8.01 -4.92
N LEU A 181 -9.27 8.01 -4.33
CA LEU A 181 -10.38 8.87 -4.74
C LEU A 181 -10.07 10.36 -4.52
N LEU A 182 -9.50 10.72 -3.36
CA LEU A 182 -9.13 12.09 -3.06
C LEU A 182 -8.03 12.62 -3.99
N THR A 183 -7.03 11.79 -4.28
CA THR A 183 -5.92 12.15 -5.18
C THR A 183 -6.41 12.43 -6.61
N LEU A 184 -7.42 11.68 -7.07
CA LEU A 184 -8.05 11.97 -8.36
C LEU A 184 -8.87 13.26 -8.36
N LYS A 185 -9.58 13.53 -7.25
CA LYS A 185 -10.36 14.74 -7.09
C LYS A 185 -9.47 16.00 -7.03
N SER A 186 -8.31 15.92 -6.37
CA SER A 186 -7.35 17.04 -6.28
C SER A 186 -6.65 17.32 -7.60
N ASN A 187 -6.50 16.31 -8.48
CA ASN A 187 -5.89 16.45 -9.80
C ASN A 187 -6.86 17.00 -10.87
N GLY A 188 -8.00 17.56 -10.46
CA GLY A 188 -8.96 18.20 -11.38
C GLY A 188 -9.64 17.24 -12.35
N ILE A 189 -9.53 15.92 -12.13
CA ILE A 189 -10.29 14.92 -12.89
C ILE A 189 -11.71 14.90 -12.30
N TYR A 190 -12.50 15.90 -12.69
CA TYR A 190 -13.96 15.83 -12.58
C TYR A 190 -14.43 14.64 -13.42
N VAL A 191 -14.99 13.65 -12.74
CA VAL A 191 -15.92 12.66 -13.30
C VAL A 191 -17.00 12.46 -12.26
#